data_AF-W2EMT3-F1
#
_entry.id   AF-W2EMT3-F1
#
_cell.length_a   1.000
_cell.length_b   1.000
_cell.length_c   1.000
_cell.angle_alpha   90.00
_cell.angle_beta   90.00
_cell.angle_gamma   90.00
#
_symmetry.space_group_name_H-M   'P 1'
#
loop_
_entity.id
_entity.type
_entity.pdbx_description
1 polymer ?
#
loop_
_entity_poly.entity_id
_entity_poly.type
_entity_poly.pdbx_seq_one_letter_code
_entity_poly.pdbx_strand_id
1 'polypeptide(L)'
;MIGPRRARVVRPALVAVLLVAGLAGEPDLIEHSVMCSSMSFGDTVSLSCDDPEFEARIKAEALTPQEAKAIGCPPIRWADDQAADDQVTDEAVPSFYPDAMDVEPTYTPRTPDPAVAARVNQAWDRVERWLGAHASATLRKLKFGADPKIPAGWEADHGRRLPDDLYVSYLRHDGADGNLGAGFQLPPSYGLLGLSDIDYINWSNCEDLVESGDRDAADPENGVWHGSLLAVGSDSSGRELFVEPRTGRVGEAAWQEKLTYDGPMGWPSHVAMLEALAGALERGEALRDWYPVVTAGCELRWAEEPAPLRPGCAGGPRPSPTPTPTVEPTPEKPTAAELRAGGCLPPRRTPRVHLPGPGVTAEVNAVWRRLERWLARRAPATYKLLRPPARPLDIARSEAVMGLRFPDDLRASLLRHDGGGSWGFGPAPFYELMSAKNIRTEWKMLCDIGGDSLGYWWHGRLIPFADAHDGGNLFVDTRTGKTGEFFNEEGLTLEGDVVWPSYLALLKATTRALEAGRPIRGWRPKVVKGELQWESTRG
;
A
#
# COMPACT_ATOMS: atom_id res chain seq x y z
N MET A 1 44.82 9.68 3.11
CA MET A 1 44.12 10.55 2.15
C MET A 1 43.60 9.69 1.02
N ILE A 2 42.39 9.16 1.20
CA ILE A 2 41.62 8.44 0.17
C ILE A 2 40.22 9.02 0.32
N GLY A 3 39.75 9.72 -0.72
CA GLY A 3 38.54 10.53 -0.69
C GLY A 3 37.25 9.69 -0.57
N PRO A 4 36.13 10.31 -0.16
CA PRO A 4 34.88 9.62 0.07
C PRO A 4 34.27 9.19 -1.27
N ARG A 5 33.86 7.92 -1.35
CA ARG A 5 33.03 7.40 -2.45
C ARG A 5 31.62 7.95 -2.27
N ARG A 6 31.10 8.64 -3.30
CA ARG A 6 29.69 9.04 -3.39
C ARG A 6 28.84 7.77 -3.59
N ALA A 7 28.01 7.43 -2.63
CA ALA A 7 26.99 6.39 -2.75
C ALA A 7 25.87 6.89 -3.68
N ARG A 8 25.47 6.05 -4.64
CA ARG A 8 24.31 6.28 -5.50
C ARG A 8 23.06 5.97 -4.69
N VAL A 9 22.18 6.96 -4.58
CA VAL A 9 20.91 6.89 -3.86
C VAL A 9 19.92 6.08 -4.70
N VAL A 10 19.46 4.94 -4.19
CA VAL A 10 18.20 4.32 -4.61
C VAL A 10 17.11 5.02 -3.78
N ARG A 11 16.15 5.65 -4.44
CA ARG A 11 14.95 6.19 -3.78
C ARG A 11 13.83 5.17 -3.98
N PRO A 12 13.21 4.62 -2.92
CA PRO A 12 11.81 4.25 -3.02
C PRO A 12 11.03 5.55 -3.27
N ALA A 13 10.24 5.60 -4.34
CA ALA A 13 9.57 6.82 -4.77
C ALA A 13 8.40 7.16 -3.83
N LEU A 14 8.68 7.91 -2.78
CA LEU A 14 7.69 8.71 -2.03
C LEU A 14 7.28 9.91 -2.91
N VAL A 15 6.03 9.96 -3.38
CA VAL A 15 5.49 11.13 -4.08
C VAL A 15 5.20 12.22 -3.06
N ALA A 16 6.22 13.01 -2.73
CA ALA A 16 6.04 14.33 -2.13
C ALA A 16 5.97 15.37 -3.26
N VAL A 17 4.83 16.07 -3.39
CA VAL A 17 4.71 17.24 -4.27
C VAL A 17 5.51 18.39 -3.65
N LEU A 18 6.76 18.54 -4.06
CA LEU A 18 7.60 19.70 -3.74
C LEU A 18 7.64 20.65 -4.94
N LEU A 19 6.86 21.72 -4.85
CA LEU A 19 7.05 22.95 -5.62
C LEU A 19 8.36 23.61 -5.14
N VAL A 20 9.40 23.61 -5.96
CA VAL A 20 10.57 24.47 -5.73
C VAL A 20 10.82 25.34 -6.96
N ALA A 21 10.71 26.65 -6.72
CA ALA A 21 11.03 27.72 -7.63
C ALA A 21 12.51 27.68 -8.04
N GLY A 22 12.76 28.06 -9.30
CA GLY A 22 14.04 27.85 -9.95
C GLY A 22 15.22 28.62 -9.37
N LEU A 23 16.40 28.02 -9.51
CA LEU A 23 17.66 28.70 -9.74
C LEU A 23 18.46 27.92 -10.79
N ALA A 24 18.97 28.65 -11.78
CA ALA A 24 19.77 28.12 -12.87
C ALA A 24 21.18 27.71 -12.40
N GLY A 25 21.64 26.55 -12.85
CA GLY A 25 23.02 26.08 -12.65
C GLY A 25 23.30 24.78 -13.43
N GLU A 26 24.07 24.94 -14.51
CA GLU A 26 24.89 23.99 -15.30
C GLU A 26 24.40 22.56 -15.68
N PRO A 27 24.46 22.16 -16.98
CA PRO A 27 24.03 20.86 -17.47
C PRO A 27 25.23 19.92 -17.66
N ASP A 28 25.52 19.03 -16.70
CA ASP A 28 26.35 17.84 -16.99
C ASP A 28 26.34 16.83 -15.83
N LEU A 29 25.19 16.18 -15.58
CA LEU A 29 25.10 14.88 -14.89
C LEU A 29 23.77 14.21 -15.29
N ILE A 30 23.71 13.57 -16.46
CA ILE A 30 22.65 12.59 -16.74
C ILE A 30 23.07 11.31 -16.02
N GLU A 31 22.74 11.19 -14.73
CA GLU A 31 22.79 9.91 -14.05
C GLU A 31 21.72 9.00 -14.65
N HIS A 32 22.13 7.87 -15.21
CA HIS A 32 21.24 6.76 -15.57
C HIS A 32 20.55 6.28 -14.28
N SER A 33 19.28 6.61 -14.11
CA SER A 33 18.44 6.08 -13.03
C SER A 33 17.98 4.68 -13.41
N VAL A 34 18.28 3.69 -12.56
CA VAL A 34 17.74 2.33 -12.67
C VAL A 34 16.45 2.27 -11.87
N MET A 35 15.41 1.67 -12.44
CA MET A 35 14.12 1.48 -11.80
C MET A 35 13.99 0.03 -11.33
N CYS A 36 13.82 -0.15 -10.02
CA CYS A 36 13.50 -1.42 -9.41
C CYS A 36 12.04 -1.44 -8.95
N SER A 37 11.42 -2.61 -9.04
CA SER A 37 10.05 -2.87 -8.61
C SER A 37 10.06 -3.97 -7.57
N SER A 38 9.45 -3.69 -6.42
CA SER A 38 9.32 -4.63 -5.32
C SER A 38 7.86 -4.91 -4.99
N MET A 39 7.56 -6.16 -4.60
CA MET A 39 6.25 -6.58 -4.14
C MET A 39 6.40 -7.53 -2.96
N SER A 40 5.67 -7.26 -1.86
CA SER A 40 5.66 -8.13 -0.69
C SER A 40 4.53 -9.18 -0.78
N PHE A 41 4.86 -10.42 -0.42
CA PHE A 41 3.95 -11.57 -0.32
C PHE A 41 4.22 -12.29 1.00
N GLY A 42 3.57 -11.87 2.08
CA GLY A 42 3.77 -12.45 3.41
C GLY A 42 5.26 -12.42 3.80
N ASP A 43 5.85 -13.59 4.02
CA ASP A 43 7.25 -13.73 4.43
C ASP A 43 8.28 -13.55 3.30
N THR A 44 7.91 -13.04 2.12
CA THR A 44 8.84 -12.92 0.98
C THR A 44 8.60 -11.63 0.19
N VAL A 45 9.68 -10.99 -0.26
CA VAL A 45 9.64 -9.82 -1.14
C VAL A 45 10.13 -10.26 -2.52
N SER A 46 9.47 -9.88 -3.61
CA SER A 46 10.02 -10.06 -4.96
C SER A 46 10.58 -8.75 -5.46
N LEU A 47 11.82 -8.71 -5.96
CA LEU A 47 12.47 -7.53 -6.53
C LEU A 47 12.88 -7.78 -7.98
N SER A 48 12.64 -6.81 -8.85
CA SER A 48 13.09 -6.82 -10.25
C SER A 48 13.39 -5.42 -10.75
N CYS A 49 14.55 -5.23 -11.39
CA CYS A 49 14.99 -3.96 -11.95
C CYS A 49 15.02 -3.99 -13.49
N ASP A 50 14.85 -2.82 -14.10
CA ASP A 50 14.85 -2.65 -15.56
C ASP A 50 16.26 -2.68 -16.21
N ASP A 51 17.30 -2.72 -15.38
CA ASP A 51 18.70 -2.94 -15.74
C ASP A 51 19.20 -4.28 -15.14
N PRO A 52 19.36 -5.34 -15.96
CA PRO A 52 19.83 -6.65 -15.49
C PRO A 52 21.25 -6.64 -14.92
N GLU A 53 22.14 -5.75 -15.36
CA GLU A 53 23.50 -5.64 -14.80
C GLU A 53 23.46 -4.99 -13.41
N PHE A 54 22.56 -4.02 -13.22
CA PHE A 54 22.27 -3.43 -11.93
C PHE A 54 21.61 -4.44 -10.98
N GLU A 55 20.58 -5.16 -11.45
CA GLU A 55 19.91 -6.22 -10.67
C GLU A 55 20.91 -7.30 -10.25
N ALA A 56 21.76 -7.77 -11.17
CA ALA A 56 22.80 -8.74 -10.86
C ALA A 56 23.81 -8.22 -9.83
N ARG A 57 24.12 -6.91 -9.85
CA ARG A 57 25.00 -6.29 -8.84
C ARG A 57 24.33 -6.23 -7.47
N ILE A 58 23.09 -5.75 -7.38
CA ILE A 58 22.36 -5.73 -6.10
C ILE A 58 22.20 -7.16 -5.59
N LYS A 59 21.78 -8.11 -6.44
CA LYS A 59 21.66 -9.53 -6.07
C LYS A 59 22.96 -10.11 -5.51
N ALA A 60 24.11 -9.70 -6.03
CA ALA A 60 25.42 -10.15 -5.55
C ALA A 60 25.84 -9.50 -4.23
N GLU A 61 25.34 -8.30 -3.94
CA GLU A 61 25.59 -7.55 -2.70
C GLU A 61 24.59 -7.94 -1.60
N ALA A 62 23.36 -8.25 -1.96
CA ALA A 62 22.24 -8.47 -1.05
C ALA A 62 22.45 -9.65 -0.10
N LEU A 63 21.81 -9.56 1.06
CA LEU A 63 21.78 -10.65 2.04
C LEU A 63 21.09 -11.89 1.44
N THR A 64 21.67 -13.05 1.69
CA THR A 64 21.03 -14.33 1.33
C THR A 64 19.74 -14.52 2.12
N PRO A 65 18.82 -15.40 1.67
CA PRO A 65 17.55 -15.60 2.37
C PRO A 65 17.67 -16.04 3.83
N GLN A 66 18.74 -16.76 4.19
CA GLN A 66 19.00 -17.17 5.57
C GLN A 66 19.46 -15.99 6.43
N GLU A 67 20.23 -15.09 5.83
CA GLU A 67 20.78 -13.90 6.49
C GLU A 67 19.70 -12.86 6.72
N ALA A 68 18.85 -12.61 5.71
CA ALA A 68 17.67 -11.75 5.84
C ALA A 68 16.77 -12.22 6.99
N LYS A 69 16.47 -13.53 7.04
CA LYS A 69 15.67 -14.11 8.14
C LYS A 69 16.36 -13.96 9.50
N ALA A 70 17.68 -14.09 9.56
CA ALA A 70 18.44 -13.97 10.82
C ALA A 70 18.36 -12.56 11.42
N ILE A 71 18.21 -11.53 10.58
CA ILE A 71 18.02 -10.14 11.00
C ILE A 71 16.53 -9.74 11.09
N GLY A 72 15.63 -10.73 11.08
CA GLY A 72 14.19 -10.51 11.21
C GLY A 72 13.53 -9.85 9.99
N CYS A 73 14.19 -9.82 8.84
CA CYS A 73 13.66 -9.26 7.60
C CYS A 73 13.16 -10.36 6.64
N PRO A 74 12.11 -10.09 5.86
CA PRO A 74 11.68 -11.01 4.81
C PRO A 74 12.76 -11.10 3.71
N PRO A 75 13.10 -12.31 3.23
CA PRO A 75 14.04 -12.46 2.13
C PRO A 75 13.53 -11.89 0.81
N ILE A 76 14.44 -11.31 0.02
CA ILE A 76 14.19 -10.91 -1.36
C ILE A 76 14.33 -12.12 -2.30
N ARG A 77 13.35 -12.28 -3.19
CA ARG A 77 13.27 -13.23 -4.28
C ARG A 77 13.47 -12.48 -5.59
N TRP A 78 14.44 -12.92 -6.38
CA TRP A 78 14.81 -12.29 -7.64
C TRP A 78 14.00 -12.89 -8.79
N ALA A 79 13.77 -12.12 -9.85
CA ALA A 79 12.95 -12.55 -10.99
C ALA A 79 13.46 -13.85 -11.64
N ASP A 80 14.78 -14.01 -11.73
CA ASP A 80 15.42 -15.20 -12.33
C ASP A 80 15.30 -16.47 -11.48
N ASP A 81 15.13 -16.34 -10.15
CA ASP A 81 14.98 -17.49 -9.27
C ASP A 81 13.59 -18.13 -9.40
N GLN A 82 12.59 -17.37 -9.88
CA GLN A 82 11.26 -17.91 -10.23
C GLN A 82 11.32 -18.87 -11.43
N ALA A 83 12.27 -18.68 -12.36
CA ALA A 83 12.42 -19.54 -13.53
C ALA A 83 13.12 -20.88 -13.21
N ALA A 84 13.90 -20.95 -12.13
CA ALA A 84 14.61 -22.15 -11.70
C ALA A 84 13.76 -23.06 -10.79
N ASP A 85 12.94 -22.47 -9.90
CA ASP A 85 12.01 -23.22 -9.02
C ASP A 85 10.88 -23.90 -9.82
N ASP A 86 10.49 -23.34 -10.98
CA ASP A 86 9.54 -23.96 -11.89
C ASP A 86 10.09 -25.23 -12.60
N GLN A 87 11.39 -25.54 -12.47
CA GLN A 87 12.02 -26.72 -13.08
C GLN A 87 12.61 -27.74 -12.10
N VAL A 88 12.76 -27.43 -10.81
CA VAL A 88 13.33 -28.36 -9.82
C VAL A 88 12.54 -28.34 -8.52
N THR A 89 11.45 -29.11 -8.46
CA THR A 89 11.10 -30.02 -7.35
C THR A 89 9.76 -30.71 -7.66
N ASP A 90 9.86 -31.88 -8.28
CA ASP A 90 8.81 -32.91 -8.37
C ASP A 90 8.83 -33.82 -7.11
N GLU A 91 9.31 -33.29 -5.98
CA GLU A 91 9.23 -33.93 -4.66
C GLU A 91 8.21 -33.19 -3.81
N ALA A 92 6.99 -33.73 -3.82
CA ALA A 92 5.93 -33.57 -2.81
C ALA A 92 6.05 -32.36 -1.86
N VAL A 93 5.86 -31.15 -2.40
CA VAL A 93 5.32 -30.05 -1.59
C VAL A 93 3.91 -30.49 -1.20
N PRO A 94 3.55 -30.57 0.10
CA PRO A 94 2.18 -30.89 0.48
C PRO A 94 1.25 -29.90 -0.22
N SER A 95 0.30 -30.45 -0.96
CA SER A 95 -0.87 -29.72 -1.45
C SER A 95 -1.38 -28.80 -0.33
N PHE A 96 -1.22 -27.49 -0.50
CA PHE A 96 -1.85 -26.48 0.37
C PHE A 96 -3.37 -26.37 0.15
N TYR A 97 -3.98 -27.35 -0.52
CA TYR A 97 -5.39 -27.66 -0.35
C TYR A 97 -5.52 -28.98 0.43
N PRO A 98 -5.58 -28.94 1.77
CA PRO A 98 -6.44 -29.86 2.47
C PRO A 98 -7.90 -29.41 2.25
N ASP A 99 -8.82 -30.38 2.26
CA ASP A 99 -10.28 -30.22 2.29
C ASP A 99 -10.78 -29.47 3.54
N ALA A 100 -10.31 -28.24 3.76
CA ALA A 100 -10.69 -27.37 4.88
C ALA A 100 -11.17 -26.02 4.33
N MET A 101 -12.25 -26.03 3.55
CA MET A 101 -13.19 -24.93 3.65
C MET A 101 -13.91 -25.11 5.00
N ASP A 102 -13.79 -24.12 5.90
CA ASP A 102 -14.51 -23.94 7.17
C ASP A 102 -13.72 -24.10 8.49
N VAL A 103 -12.44 -23.73 8.54
CA VAL A 103 -11.83 -23.30 9.82
C VAL A 103 -10.97 -22.06 9.57
N GLU A 104 -11.53 -20.86 9.77
CA GLU A 104 -10.67 -19.70 10.01
C GLU A 104 -9.77 -20.05 11.22
N PRO A 105 -8.44 -19.84 11.16
CA PRO A 105 -7.58 -20.11 12.30
C PRO A 105 -8.11 -19.34 13.51
N THR A 106 -8.55 -20.08 14.53
CA THR A 106 -9.01 -19.47 15.78
C THR A 106 -7.78 -19.07 16.59
N TYR A 107 -7.31 -17.85 16.39
CA TYR A 107 -6.26 -17.29 17.23
C TYR A 107 -6.82 -17.08 18.64
N THR A 108 -6.11 -17.60 19.65
CA THR A 108 -6.50 -17.45 21.05
C THR A 108 -5.83 -16.21 21.61
N PRO A 109 -6.57 -15.15 21.98
CA PRO A 109 -5.99 -13.97 22.61
C PRO A 109 -5.35 -14.34 23.93
N ARG A 110 -4.13 -13.86 24.16
CA ARG A 110 -3.46 -14.04 25.44
C ARG A 110 -3.94 -13.01 26.46
N THR A 111 -3.75 -13.34 27.74
CA THR A 111 -3.96 -12.38 28.83
C THR A 111 -2.64 -11.67 29.13
N PRO A 112 -2.53 -10.34 28.94
CA PRO A 112 -1.35 -9.58 29.31
C PRO A 112 -1.22 -9.45 30.83
N ASP A 113 -0.03 -9.09 31.32
CA ASP A 113 0.21 -8.83 32.75
C ASP A 113 -0.81 -7.81 33.30
N PRO A 114 -1.58 -8.15 34.36
CA PRO A 114 -2.63 -7.27 34.87
C PRO A 114 -2.12 -5.92 35.40
N ALA A 115 -0.90 -5.86 35.94
CA ALA A 115 -0.34 -4.62 36.48
C ALA A 115 0.10 -3.69 35.34
N VAL A 116 0.72 -4.24 34.29
CA VAL A 116 1.03 -3.50 33.06
C VAL A 116 -0.25 -3.01 32.39
N ALA A 117 -1.26 -3.88 32.26
CA ALA A 117 -2.53 -3.53 31.66
C ALA A 117 -3.25 -2.41 32.41
N ALA A 118 -3.22 -2.43 33.74
CA ALA A 118 -3.79 -1.36 34.57
C ALA A 118 -3.10 -0.01 34.32
N ARG A 119 -1.77 0.00 34.25
CA ARG A 119 -1.00 1.24 33.99
C ARG A 119 -1.28 1.83 32.62
N VAL A 120 -1.30 1.00 31.57
CA VAL A 120 -1.61 1.45 30.20
C VAL A 120 -3.02 2.04 30.13
N ASN A 121 -4.02 1.33 30.67
CA ASN A 121 -5.39 1.83 30.69
C ASN A 121 -5.52 3.14 31.48
N GLN A 122 -4.85 3.26 32.63
CA GLN A 122 -4.85 4.49 33.41
C GLN A 122 -4.21 5.66 32.65
N ALA A 123 -3.12 5.43 31.91
CA ALA A 123 -2.49 6.45 31.08
C ALA A 123 -3.44 6.92 29.96
N TRP A 124 -4.07 5.98 29.24
CA TRP A 124 -5.05 6.30 28.21
C TRP A 124 -6.29 7.03 28.76
N ASP A 125 -6.84 6.61 29.90
CA ASP A 125 -7.97 7.31 30.54
C ASP A 125 -7.64 8.78 30.83
N ARG A 126 -6.40 9.08 31.19
CA ARG A 126 -5.92 10.44 31.44
C ARG A 126 -5.79 11.23 30.14
N VAL A 127 -5.17 10.65 29.11
CA VAL A 127 -5.07 11.24 27.77
C VAL A 127 -6.46 11.53 27.20
N GLU A 128 -7.35 10.55 27.17
CA GLU A 128 -8.71 10.69 26.65
C GLU A 128 -9.52 11.75 27.38
N ARG A 129 -9.44 11.77 28.73
CA ARG A 129 -10.11 12.79 29.54
C ARG A 129 -9.63 14.18 29.20
N TRP A 130 -8.32 14.35 29.04
CA TRP A 130 -7.74 15.63 28.64
C TRP A 130 -8.19 16.04 27.23
N LEU A 131 -8.10 15.12 26.26
CA LEU A 131 -8.54 15.39 24.88
C LEU A 131 -10.05 15.73 24.84
N GLY A 132 -10.88 15.06 25.64
CA GLY A 132 -12.31 15.36 25.73
C GLY A 132 -12.58 16.78 26.20
N ALA A 133 -11.80 17.27 27.18
CA ALA A 133 -11.92 18.61 27.73
C ALA A 133 -11.28 19.71 26.86
N HIS A 134 -10.23 19.38 26.10
CA HIS A 134 -9.38 20.39 25.47
C HIS A 134 -9.18 20.23 23.96
N ALA A 135 -9.27 19.02 23.41
CA ALA A 135 -8.94 18.72 22.01
C ALA A 135 -9.88 17.65 21.42
N SER A 136 -11.19 17.92 21.47
CA SER A 136 -12.19 16.89 21.14
C SER A 136 -12.14 16.42 19.69
N ALA A 137 -11.58 17.20 18.75
CA ALA A 137 -11.40 16.73 17.37
C ALA A 137 -10.31 15.65 17.29
N THR A 138 -9.22 15.79 18.05
CA THR A 138 -8.20 14.73 18.15
C THR A 138 -8.75 13.49 18.84
N LEU A 139 -9.54 13.62 19.91
CA LEU A 139 -10.17 12.47 20.57
C LEU A 139 -11.00 11.62 19.59
N ARG A 140 -11.69 12.26 18.66
CA ARG A 140 -12.52 11.60 17.64
C ARG A 140 -11.71 10.85 16.57
N LYS A 141 -10.45 11.22 16.36
CA LYS A 141 -9.56 10.61 15.35
C LYS A 141 -8.71 9.46 15.88
N LEU A 142 -8.66 9.24 17.20
CA LEU A 142 -8.09 8.00 17.73
C LEU A 142 -8.96 6.82 17.27
N LYS A 143 -8.38 5.76 16.73
CA LYS A 143 -9.16 4.57 16.36
C LYS A 143 -9.65 3.83 17.61
N PHE A 144 -10.66 3.00 17.46
CA PHE A 144 -11.06 2.10 18.55
C PHE A 144 -9.99 1.02 18.76
N GLY A 145 -10.03 0.36 19.91
CA GLY A 145 -9.14 -0.75 20.20
C GLY A 145 -9.32 -1.90 19.22
N ALA A 146 -8.22 -2.57 18.88
CA ALA A 146 -8.23 -3.75 18.05
C ALA A 146 -9.06 -4.88 18.70
N ASP A 147 -9.82 -5.64 17.90
CA ASP A 147 -10.38 -6.91 18.37
C ASP A 147 -9.24 -7.81 18.87
N PRO A 148 -9.32 -8.43 20.07
CA PRO A 148 -8.22 -9.21 20.63
C PRO A 148 -7.69 -10.35 19.74
N LYS A 149 -8.47 -10.82 18.76
CA LYS A 149 -8.03 -11.81 17.77
C LYS A 149 -7.04 -11.23 16.76
N ILE A 150 -7.09 -9.93 16.48
CA ILE A 150 -6.20 -9.25 15.53
C ILE A 150 -4.75 -9.28 16.00
N PRO A 151 -4.38 -8.79 17.20
CA PRO A 151 -3.01 -8.92 17.69
C PRO A 151 -2.63 -10.38 17.97
N ALA A 152 -3.58 -11.26 18.32
CA ALA A 152 -3.31 -12.69 18.45
C ALA A 152 -2.94 -13.35 17.11
N GLY A 153 -3.62 -12.96 16.02
CA GLY A 153 -3.29 -13.37 14.66
C GLY A 153 -1.93 -12.84 14.22
N TRP A 154 -1.70 -11.54 14.43
CA TRP A 154 -0.42 -10.91 14.11
C TRP A 154 0.75 -11.59 14.85
N GLU A 155 0.62 -11.88 16.15
CA GLU A 155 1.66 -12.57 16.93
C GLU A 155 1.91 -14.00 16.42
N ALA A 156 0.87 -14.70 15.98
CA ALA A 156 0.97 -16.05 15.44
C ALA A 156 1.63 -16.06 14.05
N ASP A 157 1.20 -15.17 13.16
CA ASP A 157 1.69 -15.08 11.79
C ASP A 157 3.16 -14.65 11.74
N HIS A 158 3.59 -13.74 12.63
CA HIS A 158 4.97 -13.30 12.73
C HIS A 158 5.85 -14.17 13.63
N GLY A 159 5.28 -15.17 14.30
CA GLY A 159 5.99 -16.04 15.25
C GLY A 159 6.65 -15.30 16.42
N ARG A 160 6.16 -14.11 16.78
CA ARG A 160 6.75 -13.24 17.80
C ARG A 160 5.68 -12.49 18.58
N ARG A 161 5.99 -12.12 19.83
CA ARG A 161 5.04 -11.43 20.72
C ARG A 161 5.23 -9.92 20.70
N LEU A 162 4.12 -9.20 20.80
CA LEU A 162 4.13 -7.79 21.15
C LEU A 162 4.50 -7.66 22.65
N PRO A 163 5.27 -6.64 23.05
CA PRO A 163 5.39 -6.26 24.46
C PRO A 163 4.00 -6.06 25.10
N ASP A 164 3.84 -6.44 26.36
CA ASP A 164 2.54 -6.41 27.04
C ASP A 164 1.90 -5.02 27.07
N ASP A 165 2.72 -3.97 27.24
CA ASP A 165 2.23 -2.60 27.24
C ASP A 165 1.76 -2.14 25.86
N LEU A 166 2.46 -2.52 24.81
CA LEU A 166 2.06 -2.25 23.44
C LEU A 166 0.81 -3.05 23.05
N TYR A 167 0.74 -4.32 23.42
CA TYR A 167 -0.45 -5.17 23.20
C TYR A 167 -1.69 -4.55 23.84
N VAL A 168 -1.61 -4.15 25.11
CA VAL A 168 -2.73 -3.48 25.80
C VAL A 168 -3.04 -2.13 25.17
N SER A 169 -2.04 -1.39 24.71
CA SER A 169 -2.26 -0.12 24.03
C SER A 169 -3.06 -0.30 22.74
N TYR A 170 -2.77 -1.32 21.93
CA TYR A 170 -3.56 -1.64 20.73
C TYR A 170 -4.97 -2.10 21.05
N LEU A 171 -5.18 -2.82 22.16
CA LEU A 171 -6.53 -3.12 22.66
C LEU A 171 -7.30 -1.88 23.11
N ARG A 172 -6.62 -0.75 23.35
CA ARG A 172 -7.26 0.53 23.68
C ARG A 172 -7.49 1.39 22.44
N HIS A 173 -6.47 1.55 21.61
CA HIS A 173 -6.51 2.27 20.33
C HIS A 173 -5.61 1.58 19.30
N ASP A 174 -6.21 1.15 18.19
CA ASP A 174 -5.46 0.63 17.03
C ASP A 174 -4.94 1.77 16.14
N GLY A 175 -4.13 2.64 16.72
CA GLY A 175 -3.62 3.84 16.06
C GLY A 175 -4.64 4.98 15.96
N ALA A 176 -4.47 5.80 14.93
CA ALA A 176 -5.37 6.91 14.63
C ALA A 176 -5.73 6.98 13.14
N ASP A 177 -6.76 7.76 12.82
CA ASP A 177 -7.22 8.03 11.46
C ASP A 177 -6.19 8.85 10.66
N GLY A 178 -6.34 8.84 9.34
CA GLY A 178 -5.47 9.58 8.42
C GLY A 178 -4.21 8.80 8.04
N ASN A 179 -3.54 9.26 6.99
CA ASN A 179 -2.33 8.64 6.47
C ASN A 179 -1.27 8.49 7.58
N LEU A 180 -0.79 7.26 7.81
CA LEU A 180 0.17 6.92 8.85
C LEU A 180 -0.18 7.50 10.24
N GLY A 181 -1.46 7.47 10.61
CA GLY A 181 -1.91 7.85 11.95
C GLY A 181 -1.95 9.35 12.24
N ALA A 182 -1.95 10.21 11.22
CA ALA A 182 -1.88 11.68 11.37
C ALA A 182 -3.00 12.32 12.23
N GLY A 183 -4.06 11.59 12.55
CA GLY A 183 -5.18 12.02 13.38
C GLY A 183 -4.86 12.16 14.86
N PHE A 184 -3.85 11.44 15.37
CA PHE A 184 -3.26 11.65 16.69
C PHE A 184 -1.74 11.66 16.53
N GLN A 185 -1.10 12.76 16.90
CA GLN A 185 0.34 12.89 16.79
C GLN A 185 1.00 12.90 18.16
N LEU A 186 2.02 12.06 18.32
CA LEU A 186 3.05 12.21 19.34
C LEU A 186 4.05 13.29 18.87
N PRO A 187 4.71 14.03 19.79
CA PRO A 187 5.66 15.05 19.38
C PRO A 187 6.90 14.46 18.69
N PRO A 188 7.54 15.19 17.76
CA PRO A 188 7.07 16.48 17.24
C PRO A 188 5.87 16.34 16.30
N SER A 189 5.77 15.24 15.56
CA SER A 189 4.71 15.03 14.58
C SER A 189 4.42 13.57 14.21
N TYR A 190 4.90 12.60 15.01
CA TYR A 190 4.68 11.18 14.74
C TYR A 190 3.21 10.82 14.83
N GLY A 191 2.57 10.51 13.71
CA GLY A 191 1.24 9.93 13.69
C GLY A 191 1.25 8.57 14.39
N LEU A 192 0.23 8.29 15.21
CA LEU A 192 0.11 7.05 15.97
C LEU A 192 -0.33 5.91 15.05
N LEU A 193 0.59 4.99 14.77
CA LEU A 193 0.37 3.88 13.85
C LEU A 193 -0.54 2.81 14.47
N GLY A 194 -1.32 2.14 13.61
CA GLY A 194 -2.05 0.93 13.94
C GLY A 194 -1.19 -0.32 13.76
N LEU A 195 -1.71 -1.47 14.18
CA LEU A 195 -0.97 -2.73 14.14
C LEU A 195 -0.57 -3.14 12.71
N SER A 196 -1.46 -2.92 11.72
CA SER A 196 -1.19 -3.25 10.31
C SER A 196 -0.09 -2.39 9.68
N ASP A 197 0.16 -1.19 10.23
CA ASP A 197 1.17 -0.28 9.70
C ASP A 197 2.59 -0.74 10.05
N ILE A 198 2.75 -1.57 11.10
CA ILE A 198 4.04 -2.16 11.49
C ILE A 198 4.66 -2.92 10.31
N ASP A 199 3.85 -3.71 9.60
CA ASP A 199 4.31 -4.60 8.55
C ASP A 199 4.72 -3.79 7.31
N TYR A 200 3.97 -2.73 7.01
CA TYR A 200 4.27 -1.80 5.92
C TYR A 200 5.60 -1.08 6.14
N ILE A 201 5.82 -0.52 7.34
CA ILE A 201 7.06 0.19 7.66
C ILE A 201 8.25 -0.77 7.72
N ASN A 202 8.08 -1.94 8.35
CA ASN A 202 9.13 -2.95 8.40
C ASN A 202 9.52 -3.44 7.01
N TRP A 203 8.55 -3.62 6.11
CA TRP A 203 8.84 -3.99 4.72
C TRP A 203 9.76 -2.97 4.05
N SER A 204 9.40 -1.68 4.08
CA SER A 204 10.20 -0.63 3.42
C SER A 204 11.63 -0.54 3.97
N ASN A 205 11.81 -0.65 5.28
CA ASN A 205 13.14 -0.56 5.90
C ASN A 205 13.96 -1.85 5.71
N CYS A 206 13.31 -3.00 5.68
CA CYS A 206 13.98 -4.29 5.47
C CYS A 206 14.45 -4.49 4.03
N GLU A 207 13.72 -3.97 3.04
CA GLU A 207 14.12 -4.08 1.64
C GLU A 207 15.49 -3.45 1.41
N ASP A 208 15.65 -2.17 1.78
CA ASP A 208 16.91 -1.43 1.75
C ASP A 208 18.05 -2.16 2.48
N LEU A 209 17.75 -2.66 3.69
CA LEU A 209 18.72 -3.34 4.52
C LEU A 209 19.20 -4.65 3.87
N VAL A 210 18.28 -5.43 3.31
CA VAL A 210 18.61 -6.68 2.63
C VAL A 210 19.37 -6.41 1.33
N GLU A 211 18.96 -5.40 0.54
CA GLU A 211 19.66 -5.02 -0.69
C GLU A 211 21.09 -4.56 -0.45
N SER A 212 21.34 -3.83 0.65
CA SER A 212 22.66 -3.31 0.97
C SER A 212 23.72 -4.38 1.29
N GLY A 213 23.29 -5.57 1.73
CA GLY A 213 24.19 -6.61 2.21
C GLY A 213 24.88 -6.33 3.55
N ASP A 214 24.62 -5.18 4.17
CA ASP A 214 25.29 -4.74 5.39
C ASP A 214 24.60 -5.35 6.63
N ARG A 215 25.18 -6.43 7.14
CA ARG A 215 24.70 -7.08 8.36
C ARG A 215 24.93 -6.24 9.62
N ASP A 216 25.95 -5.41 9.65
CA ASP A 216 26.23 -4.57 10.83
C ASP A 216 25.19 -3.44 10.92
N ALA A 217 24.68 -2.98 9.77
CA ALA A 217 23.53 -2.09 9.70
C ALA A 217 22.25 -2.72 10.27
N ALA A 218 22.20 -4.05 10.39
CA ALA A 218 21.08 -4.79 10.95
C ALA A 218 21.14 -4.99 12.47
N ASP A 219 22.16 -4.44 13.14
CA ASP A 219 22.31 -4.54 14.59
C ASP A 219 21.15 -3.82 15.32
N PRO A 220 20.42 -4.49 16.24
CA PRO A 220 19.23 -3.91 16.87
C PRO A 220 19.55 -2.82 17.91
N GLU A 221 20.83 -2.62 18.25
CA GLU A 221 21.27 -1.63 19.23
C GLU A 221 21.98 -0.44 18.58
N ASN A 222 22.77 -0.67 17.53
CA ASN A 222 23.70 0.30 16.96
C ASN A 222 23.64 0.40 15.42
N GLY A 223 22.80 -0.43 14.79
CA GLY A 223 22.57 -0.44 13.35
C GLY A 223 21.66 0.69 12.90
N VAL A 224 21.11 0.58 11.70
CA VAL A 224 20.13 1.51 11.12
C VAL A 224 18.70 0.99 11.23
N TRP A 225 18.51 -0.33 11.15
CA TRP A 225 17.21 -0.97 11.32
C TRP A 225 17.38 -2.45 11.66
N HIS A 226 16.40 -3.05 12.32
CA HIS A 226 16.29 -4.51 12.43
C HIS A 226 14.84 -4.88 12.21
N GLY A 227 14.55 -5.95 11.45
CA GLY A 227 13.17 -6.33 11.12
C GLY A 227 12.32 -6.79 12.31
N SER A 228 12.88 -6.80 13.53
CA SER A 228 12.16 -7.07 14.78
C SER A 228 11.52 -5.82 15.39
N LEU A 229 11.96 -4.64 14.97
CA LEU A 229 11.47 -3.39 15.52
C LEU A 229 9.98 -3.22 15.18
N LEU A 230 9.24 -2.67 16.14
CA LEU A 230 7.80 -2.48 16.02
C LEU A 230 7.54 -0.99 15.83
N ALA A 231 7.31 -0.56 14.59
CA ALA A 231 7.01 0.84 14.30
C ALA A 231 5.65 1.24 14.91
N VAL A 232 5.66 2.19 15.84
CA VAL A 232 4.47 2.67 16.57
C VAL A 232 4.13 4.12 16.24
N GLY A 233 5.02 4.82 15.54
CA GLY A 233 4.77 6.17 15.04
C GLY A 233 5.56 6.47 13.77
N SER A 234 5.03 7.34 12.91
CA SER A 234 5.75 7.85 11.73
C SER A 234 5.48 9.33 11.54
N ASP A 235 6.52 10.10 11.19
CA ASP A 235 6.37 11.51 10.82
C ASP A 235 6.02 11.73 9.34
N SER A 236 5.80 10.64 8.58
CA SER A 236 5.54 10.59 7.13
C SER A 236 6.68 11.10 6.24
N SER A 237 7.81 11.50 6.80
CA SER A 237 9.01 11.94 6.09
C SER A 237 10.15 10.91 6.07
N GLY A 238 9.88 9.72 6.62
CA GLY A 238 10.84 8.63 6.76
C GLY A 238 11.58 8.63 8.10
N ARG A 239 10.95 9.18 9.15
CA ARG A 239 11.36 8.98 10.54
C ARG A 239 10.28 8.23 11.30
N GLU A 240 10.72 7.18 11.99
CA GLU A 240 9.87 6.23 12.67
C GLU A 240 10.18 6.26 14.17
N LEU A 241 9.12 6.18 14.95
CA LEU A 241 9.16 5.83 16.36
C LEU A 241 8.91 4.33 16.46
N PHE A 242 9.78 3.60 17.15
CA PHE A 242 9.68 2.14 17.24
C PHE A 242 9.86 1.63 18.66
N VAL A 243 9.33 0.43 18.91
CA VAL A 243 9.58 -0.35 20.13
C VAL A 243 10.52 -1.50 19.79
N GLU A 244 11.61 -1.64 20.55
CA GLU A 244 12.49 -2.81 20.47
C GLU A 244 11.93 -3.93 21.38
N PRO A 245 11.35 -5.01 20.81
CA PRO A 245 10.58 -5.97 21.58
C PRO A 245 11.38 -6.74 22.63
N ARG A 246 12.71 -6.83 22.50
CA ARG A 246 13.57 -7.53 23.47
C ARG A 246 13.77 -6.74 24.75
N THR A 247 13.76 -5.41 24.65
CA THR A 247 14.05 -4.51 25.78
C THR A 247 12.83 -3.71 26.21
N GLY A 248 11.81 -3.61 25.36
CA GLY A 248 10.63 -2.78 25.53
C GLY A 248 10.88 -1.29 25.27
N ARG A 249 12.13 -0.88 25.04
CA ARG A 249 12.51 0.53 24.87
C ARG A 249 11.88 1.12 23.61
N VAL A 250 11.47 2.37 23.72
CA VAL A 250 11.07 3.19 22.59
C VAL A 250 12.30 3.95 22.09
N GLY A 251 12.54 3.89 20.80
CA GLY A 251 13.57 4.65 20.11
C GLY A 251 13.02 5.31 18.86
N GLU A 252 13.88 6.08 18.21
CA GLU A 252 13.60 6.72 16.93
C GLU A 252 14.73 6.47 15.94
N ALA A 253 14.36 6.39 14.66
CA ALA A 253 15.32 6.30 13.58
C ALA A 253 14.75 7.03 12.36
N ALA A 254 15.63 7.72 11.64
CA ALA A 254 15.32 8.16 10.29
C ALA A 254 15.93 7.20 9.28
N TRP A 255 15.48 7.31 8.05
CA TRP A 255 16.03 6.61 6.92
C TRP A 255 17.58 6.64 6.89
N GLN A 256 18.20 5.47 6.99
CA GLN A 256 19.66 5.26 6.98
C GLN A 256 20.44 5.96 8.12
N GLU A 257 19.75 6.49 9.13
CA GLU A 257 20.37 6.96 10.37
C GLU A 257 20.46 5.82 11.39
N LYS A 258 21.33 5.95 12.38
CA LYS A 258 21.44 4.95 13.44
C LYS A 258 20.23 4.97 14.37
N LEU A 259 19.85 3.78 14.83
CA LEU A 259 18.87 3.60 15.90
C LEU A 259 19.28 4.45 17.12
N THR A 260 18.36 5.28 17.60
CA THR A 260 18.61 6.18 18.73
C THR A 260 17.62 5.90 19.85
N TYR A 261 18.10 5.57 21.05
CA TYR A 261 17.27 5.25 22.23
C TYR A 261 17.30 6.34 23.31
N ASP A 262 18.21 7.30 23.20
CA ASP A 262 18.42 8.43 24.12
C ASP A 262 18.08 9.80 23.49
N GLY A 263 17.44 9.78 22.32
CA GLY A 263 16.96 10.96 21.59
C GLY A 263 15.72 11.61 22.24
N PRO A 264 15.19 12.70 21.63
CA PRO A 264 13.99 13.39 22.09
C PRO A 264 12.80 12.46 22.38
N MET A 265 12.67 11.35 21.64
CA MET A 265 11.60 10.37 21.85
C MET A 265 12.08 9.03 22.41
N GLY A 266 13.23 9.00 23.08
CA GLY A 266 13.73 7.85 23.83
C GLY A 266 12.97 7.61 25.13
N TRP A 267 12.39 6.40 25.28
CA TRP A 267 11.67 5.99 26.50
C TRP A 267 12.03 4.57 26.95
N PRO A 268 12.02 4.30 28.27
CA PRO A 268 12.31 2.96 28.79
C PRO A 268 11.23 1.93 28.45
N SER A 269 9.99 2.36 28.16
CA SER A 269 8.91 1.51 27.67
C SER A 269 7.80 2.32 27.01
N HIS A 270 6.91 1.64 26.27
CA HIS A 270 5.73 2.28 25.65
C HIS A 270 4.80 2.86 26.72
N VAL A 271 4.55 2.13 27.82
CA VAL A 271 3.74 2.66 28.93
C VAL A 271 4.38 3.89 29.61
N ALA A 272 5.70 3.94 29.73
CA ALA A 272 6.38 5.11 30.30
C ALA A 272 6.21 6.35 29.42
N MET A 273 6.25 6.19 28.09
CA MET A 273 5.95 7.25 27.14
C MET A 273 4.51 7.74 27.30
N LEU A 274 3.52 6.83 27.38
CA LEU A 274 2.10 7.19 27.57
C LEU A 274 1.84 7.91 28.90
N GLU A 275 2.47 7.46 29.99
CA GLU A 275 2.35 8.10 31.31
C GLU A 275 2.95 9.52 31.31
N ALA A 276 4.08 9.71 30.64
CA ALA A 276 4.71 11.02 30.49
C ALA A 276 3.88 11.96 29.61
N LEU A 277 3.35 11.45 28.49
CA LEU A 277 2.39 12.15 27.64
C LEU A 277 1.17 12.63 28.44
N ALA A 278 0.53 11.72 29.18
CA ALA A 278 -0.62 12.05 30.03
C ALA A 278 -0.26 13.15 31.05
N GLY A 279 0.91 13.05 31.67
CA GLY A 279 1.41 14.05 32.61
C GLY A 279 1.65 15.43 31.98
N ALA A 280 2.26 15.47 30.78
CA ALA A 280 2.52 16.71 30.05
C ALA A 280 1.21 17.41 29.66
N LEU A 281 0.24 16.65 29.15
CA LEU A 281 -1.10 17.15 28.81
C LEU A 281 -1.79 17.76 30.04
N GLU A 282 -1.93 17.01 31.13
CA GLU A 282 -2.64 17.45 32.34
C GLU A 282 -2.02 18.70 32.99
N ARG A 283 -0.70 18.84 32.95
CA ARG A 283 0.01 19.99 33.53
C ARG A 283 0.20 21.15 32.55
N GLY A 284 -0.02 20.93 31.25
CA GLY A 284 0.31 21.90 30.21
C GLY A 284 1.83 22.16 30.13
N GLU A 285 2.64 21.18 30.51
CA GLU A 285 4.10 21.24 30.49
C GLU A 285 4.64 20.58 29.23
N ALA A 286 5.91 20.83 28.93
CA ALA A 286 6.56 20.16 27.81
C ALA A 286 6.70 18.65 28.06
N LEU A 287 6.34 17.86 27.06
CA LEU A 287 6.86 16.50 26.91
C LEU A 287 8.23 16.62 26.27
N ARG A 288 9.28 16.59 27.10
CA ARG A 288 10.66 16.93 26.71
C ARG A 288 10.75 18.38 26.24
N ASP A 289 10.91 18.62 24.95
CA ASP A 289 11.04 19.95 24.35
C ASP A 289 9.73 20.45 23.71
N TRP A 290 8.66 19.65 23.79
CA TRP A 290 7.43 19.90 23.04
C TRP A 290 6.23 20.17 23.95
N TYR A 291 5.65 21.36 23.84
CA TYR A 291 4.45 21.75 24.55
C TYR A 291 3.19 21.36 23.78
N PRO A 292 2.14 20.90 24.48
CA PRO A 292 0.85 20.63 23.85
C PRO A 292 0.15 21.94 23.48
N VAL A 293 -0.28 22.04 22.22
CA VAL A 293 -1.03 23.18 21.68
C VAL A 293 -2.33 22.70 21.08
N VAL A 294 -3.42 23.41 21.34
CA VAL A 294 -4.73 23.13 20.74
C VAL A 294 -5.02 24.12 19.62
N THR A 295 -5.25 23.61 18.41
CA THR A 295 -5.57 24.43 17.23
C THR A 295 -6.98 25.01 17.29
N ALA A 296 -7.31 25.93 16.38
CA ALA A 296 -8.66 26.43 16.22
C ALA A 296 -9.68 25.34 15.82
N GLY A 297 -9.21 24.25 15.19
CA GLY A 297 -10.01 23.06 14.88
C GLY A 297 -10.19 22.10 16.05
N CYS A 298 -9.75 22.47 17.25
CA CYS A 298 -9.78 21.63 18.45
C CYS A 298 -8.96 20.34 18.32
N GLU A 299 -7.82 20.44 17.63
CA GLU A 299 -6.85 19.36 17.48
C GLU A 299 -5.62 19.62 18.36
N LEU A 300 -5.11 18.58 19.01
CA LEU A 300 -3.81 18.58 19.69
C LEU A 300 -2.69 18.57 18.63
N ARG A 301 -1.74 19.48 18.80
CA ARG A 301 -0.46 19.59 18.09
C ARG A 301 0.64 19.90 19.10
N TRP A 302 1.87 19.96 18.64
CA TRP A 302 3.06 20.18 19.46
C TRP A 302 3.85 21.39 18.97
N ALA A 303 4.42 22.15 19.90
CA ALA A 303 5.26 23.32 19.59
C ALA A 303 6.44 23.43 20.56
N GLU A 304 7.51 24.12 20.17
CA GLU A 304 8.69 24.34 21.01
C GLU A 304 8.44 25.35 22.13
N GLU A 305 7.42 26.20 21.98
CA GLU A 305 7.03 27.20 22.96
C GLU A 305 5.63 26.91 23.55
N PRO A 306 5.41 27.20 24.84
CA PRO A 306 4.10 27.00 25.47
C PRO A 306 3.08 27.97 24.89
N ALA A 307 1.87 27.48 24.63
CA ALA A 307 0.72 28.29 24.25
C ALA A 307 -0.41 28.15 25.29
N PRO A 308 -1.14 29.23 25.61
CA PRO A 308 -2.29 29.12 26.49
C PRO A 308 -3.36 28.22 25.87
N LEU A 309 -3.96 27.35 26.69
CA LEU A 309 -5.05 26.47 26.26
C LEU A 309 -6.25 27.29 25.82
N ARG A 310 -6.80 26.93 24.65
CA ARG A 310 -7.98 27.58 24.10
C ARG A 310 -9.26 27.09 24.80
N PRO A 311 -10.16 27.97 25.24
CA PRO A 311 -11.48 27.58 25.71
C PRO A 311 -12.38 27.15 24.54
N GLY A 312 -13.43 26.37 24.83
CA GLY A 312 -14.46 26.02 23.84
C GLY A 312 -14.18 24.79 22.96
N CYS A 313 -13.08 24.08 23.21
CA CYS A 313 -12.76 22.83 22.50
C CYS A 313 -13.19 21.55 23.23
N ALA A 314 -13.81 21.69 24.39
CA ALA A 314 -14.48 20.61 25.08
C ALA A 314 -15.59 20.04 24.18
N GLY A 315 -15.55 18.73 23.96
CA GLY A 315 -16.59 18.01 23.23
C GLY A 315 -17.48 17.25 24.18
N GLY A 316 -18.66 16.83 23.69
CA GLY A 316 -19.37 15.73 24.35
C GLY A 316 -18.46 14.50 24.48
N PRO A 317 -18.78 13.57 25.40
CA PRO A 317 -18.06 12.30 25.49
C PRO A 317 -17.91 11.73 24.08
N ARG A 318 -16.72 11.23 23.75
CA ARG A 318 -16.58 10.37 22.56
C ARG A 318 -17.71 9.35 22.66
N PRO A 319 -18.54 9.17 21.62
CA PRO A 319 -19.51 8.09 21.66
C PRO A 319 -18.72 6.81 21.93
N SER A 320 -18.81 6.30 23.16
CA SER A 320 -18.34 4.98 23.45
C SER A 320 -19.15 4.08 22.53
N PRO A 321 -18.52 3.14 21.82
CA PRO A 321 -19.24 1.94 21.43
C PRO A 321 -19.60 1.34 22.78
N THR A 322 -20.80 1.65 23.27
CA THR A 322 -21.36 0.87 24.35
C THR A 322 -21.36 -0.54 23.78
N PRO A 323 -20.87 -1.57 24.48
CA PRO A 323 -21.18 -2.95 24.13
C PRO A 323 -22.66 -3.21 24.46
N THR A 324 -23.56 -2.32 24.03
CA THR A 324 -24.79 -2.80 23.45
C THR A 324 -24.31 -3.48 22.18
N PRO A 325 -24.61 -4.76 21.95
CA PRO A 325 -24.50 -5.33 20.63
C PRO A 325 -25.53 -4.63 19.73
N THR A 326 -25.32 -3.34 19.43
CA THR A 326 -25.19 -2.95 18.05
C THR A 326 -23.87 -3.62 17.69
N VAL A 327 -23.82 -4.86 17.19
CA VAL A 327 -24.38 -5.20 15.88
C VAL A 327 -24.77 -3.93 15.12
N GLU A 328 -23.83 -2.98 15.00
CA GLU A 328 -23.51 -2.58 13.64
C GLU A 328 -23.23 -3.94 13.01
N PRO A 329 -24.13 -4.47 12.17
CA PRO A 329 -23.89 -5.78 11.59
C PRO A 329 -22.43 -5.71 11.16
N THR A 330 -21.58 -6.59 11.72
CA THR A 330 -20.34 -6.95 11.04
C THR A 330 -20.80 -7.04 9.61
N PRO A 331 -20.43 -6.14 8.68
CA PRO A 331 -21.13 -6.00 7.41
C PRO A 331 -21.22 -7.42 6.90
N GLU A 332 -22.45 -7.96 6.94
CA GLU A 332 -22.63 -9.38 7.15
C GLU A 332 -21.97 -9.96 5.93
N LYS A 333 -20.83 -10.68 6.07
CA LYS A 333 -19.97 -11.03 4.92
C LYS A 333 -20.93 -11.45 3.83
N PRO A 334 -21.02 -10.70 2.71
CA PRO A 334 -22.23 -10.68 1.90
C PRO A 334 -22.61 -12.10 1.61
N THR A 335 -23.85 -12.46 1.94
CA THR A 335 -24.29 -13.85 1.88
C THR A 335 -23.99 -14.39 0.49
N ALA A 336 -23.82 -15.70 0.36
CA ALA A 336 -23.64 -16.29 -0.96
C ALA A 336 -24.80 -15.94 -1.92
N ALA A 337 -25.97 -15.55 -1.42
CA ALA A 337 -27.07 -15.01 -2.22
C ALA A 337 -26.80 -13.57 -2.71
N GLU A 338 -26.33 -12.68 -1.83
CA GLU A 338 -25.98 -11.30 -2.18
C GLU A 338 -24.77 -11.22 -3.11
N LEU A 339 -23.73 -11.99 -2.86
CA LEU A 339 -22.59 -12.12 -3.77
C LEU A 339 -23.02 -12.63 -5.15
N ARG A 340 -23.99 -13.55 -5.22
CA ARG A 340 -24.55 -14.01 -6.51
C ARG A 340 -25.37 -12.90 -7.18
N ALA A 341 -26.17 -12.15 -6.43
CA ALA A 341 -26.96 -11.03 -6.94
C ALA A 341 -26.07 -9.91 -7.49
N GLY A 342 -24.97 -9.59 -6.79
CA GLY A 342 -23.93 -8.65 -7.24
C GLY A 342 -23.00 -9.19 -8.32
N GLY A 343 -23.19 -10.45 -8.76
CA GLY A 343 -22.37 -11.10 -9.79
C GLY A 343 -20.94 -11.47 -9.36
N CYS A 344 -20.64 -11.41 -8.08
CA CYS A 344 -19.33 -11.67 -7.48
C CYS A 344 -19.11 -13.13 -7.04
N LEU A 345 -20.16 -13.95 -7.01
CA LEU A 345 -20.06 -15.40 -6.80
C LEU A 345 -20.60 -16.21 -7.99
N PRO A 346 -19.92 -16.17 -9.16
CA PRO A 346 -20.32 -16.92 -10.34
C PRO A 346 -20.20 -18.44 -10.11
N PRO A 347 -20.98 -19.27 -10.83
CA PRO A 347 -20.82 -20.71 -10.79
C PRO A 347 -19.43 -21.11 -11.31
N ARG A 348 -18.81 -22.11 -10.67
CA ARG A 348 -17.52 -22.65 -11.12
C ARG A 348 -17.63 -23.12 -12.57
N ARG A 349 -16.72 -22.64 -13.42
CA ARG A 349 -16.61 -23.04 -14.83
C ARG A 349 -15.24 -23.64 -15.09
N THR A 350 -15.18 -24.59 -16.01
CA THR A 350 -13.89 -25.06 -16.53
C THR A 350 -13.31 -24.00 -17.47
N PRO A 351 -12.01 -23.65 -17.35
CA PRO A 351 -11.35 -22.78 -18.30
C PRO A 351 -11.50 -23.32 -19.72
N ARG A 352 -12.07 -22.51 -20.61
CA ARG A 352 -12.18 -22.81 -22.04
C ARG A 352 -11.57 -21.67 -22.81
N VAL A 353 -10.65 -22.00 -23.72
CA VAL A 353 -10.03 -21.00 -24.58
C VAL A 353 -11.04 -20.56 -25.64
N HIS A 354 -11.28 -19.26 -25.72
CA HIS A 354 -12.05 -18.64 -26.79
C HIS A 354 -11.15 -17.67 -27.54
N LEU A 355 -11.15 -17.78 -28.86
CA LEU A 355 -10.42 -16.84 -29.70
C LEU A 355 -11.35 -15.66 -30.04
N PRO A 356 -10.84 -14.42 -30.03
CA PRO A 356 -11.61 -13.27 -30.46
C PRO A 356 -11.92 -13.33 -31.96
N GLY A 357 -13.02 -12.72 -32.39
CA GLY A 357 -13.40 -12.66 -33.80
C GLY A 357 -12.29 -12.08 -34.68
N PRO A 358 -12.07 -12.62 -35.90
CA PRO A 358 -10.92 -12.24 -36.73
C PRO A 358 -10.93 -10.77 -37.18
N GLY A 359 -12.11 -10.20 -37.43
CA GLY A 359 -12.25 -8.78 -37.78
C GLY A 359 -11.83 -7.84 -36.64
N VAL A 360 -12.37 -8.07 -35.43
CA VAL A 360 -12.01 -7.30 -34.22
C VAL A 360 -10.52 -7.43 -33.92
N THR A 361 -9.97 -8.65 -34.02
CA THR A 361 -8.54 -8.93 -33.83
C THR A 361 -7.67 -8.13 -34.80
N ALA A 362 -8.05 -8.08 -36.08
CA ALA A 362 -7.32 -7.32 -37.09
C ALA A 362 -7.30 -5.82 -36.77
N GLU A 363 -8.43 -5.27 -36.31
CA GLU A 363 -8.55 -3.87 -35.91
C GLU A 363 -7.71 -3.54 -34.68
N VAL A 364 -7.81 -4.34 -33.61
CA VAL A 364 -7.03 -4.18 -32.37
C VAL A 364 -5.54 -4.23 -32.69
N ASN A 365 -5.11 -5.21 -33.48
CA ASN A 365 -3.71 -5.33 -33.91
C ASN A 365 -3.26 -4.13 -34.76
N ALA A 366 -4.14 -3.54 -35.58
CA ALA A 366 -3.81 -2.35 -36.36
C ALA A 366 -3.60 -1.11 -35.48
N VAL A 367 -4.40 -0.97 -34.42
CA VAL A 367 -4.26 0.11 -33.43
C VAL A 367 -2.97 -0.08 -32.62
N TRP A 368 -2.73 -1.28 -32.09
CA TRP A 368 -1.49 -1.57 -31.36
C TRP A 368 -0.23 -1.37 -32.19
N ARG A 369 -0.21 -1.80 -33.46
CA ARG A 369 0.93 -1.52 -34.35
C ARG A 369 1.23 -0.03 -34.48
N ARG A 370 0.22 0.84 -34.37
CA ARG A 370 0.42 2.31 -34.37
C ARG A 370 0.97 2.78 -33.03
N LEU A 371 0.41 2.30 -31.93
CA LEU A 371 0.90 2.56 -30.57
C LEU A 371 2.35 2.14 -30.41
N GLU A 372 2.69 0.88 -30.71
CA GLU A 372 4.04 0.33 -30.67
C GLU A 372 5.02 1.18 -31.48
N ARG A 373 4.65 1.54 -32.72
CA ARG A 373 5.49 2.41 -33.56
C ARG A 373 5.68 3.79 -32.95
N TRP A 374 4.65 4.34 -32.32
CA TRP A 374 4.74 5.64 -31.66
C TRP A 374 5.61 5.55 -30.41
N LEU A 375 5.35 4.59 -29.52
CA LEU A 375 6.08 4.34 -28.28
C LEU A 375 7.55 4.06 -28.58
N ALA A 376 7.88 3.13 -29.48
CA ALA A 376 9.26 2.83 -29.86
C ALA A 376 10.05 4.06 -30.34
N ARG A 377 9.38 5.04 -30.96
CA ARG A 377 10.03 6.27 -31.45
C ARG A 377 10.02 7.42 -30.44
N ARG A 378 8.98 7.53 -29.64
CA ARG A 378 8.71 8.72 -28.80
C ARG A 378 8.86 8.42 -27.32
N ALA A 379 8.42 7.26 -26.85
CA ALA A 379 8.49 6.81 -25.47
C ALA A 379 9.11 5.40 -25.37
N PRO A 380 10.40 5.23 -25.72
CA PRO A 380 11.04 3.92 -25.78
C PRO A 380 11.16 3.22 -24.42
N ALA A 381 11.14 3.94 -23.29
CA ALA A 381 11.10 3.33 -21.96
C ALA A 381 9.74 2.67 -21.73
N THR A 382 8.64 3.40 -21.96
CA THR A 382 7.27 2.84 -21.90
C THR A 382 7.07 1.70 -22.91
N TYR A 383 7.69 1.77 -24.09
CA TYR A 383 7.62 0.69 -25.08
C TYR A 383 8.20 -0.63 -24.55
N LYS A 384 9.33 -0.58 -23.82
CA LYS A 384 10.01 -1.76 -23.28
C LYS A 384 9.19 -2.46 -22.18
N LEU A 385 8.35 -1.71 -21.47
CA LEU A 385 7.50 -2.24 -20.39
C LEU A 385 6.30 -3.03 -20.91
N LEU A 386 5.91 -2.85 -22.19
CA LEU A 386 4.81 -3.60 -22.78
C LEU A 386 5.04 -5.11 -22.64
N ARG A 387 4.14 -5.76 -21.91
CA ARG A 387 4.28 -7.19 -21.61
C ARG A 387 4.15 -8.02 -22.88
N PRO A 388 4.77 -9.21 -22.95
CA PRO A 388 4.53 -10.13 -24.04
C PRO A 388 3.04 -10.54 -24.11
N PRO A 389 2.59 -11.13 -25.22
CA PRO A 389 1.25 -11.68 -25.35
C PRO A 389 0.83 -12.58 -24.18
N ALA A 390 -0.41 -12.42 -23.72
CA ALA A 390 -0.99 -13.32 -22.73
C ALA A 390 -1.13 -14.73 -23.32
N ARG A 391 -0.92 -15.75 -22.48
CA ARG A 391 -1.27 -17.12 -22.88
C ARG A 391 -2.80 -17.22 -22.97
N PRO A 392 -3.37 -17.81 -24.03
CA PRO A 392 -4.83 -17.96 -24.15
C PRO A 392 -5.48 -18.68 -22.95
N LEU A 393 -4.74 -19.60 -22.34
CA LEU A 393 -5.19 -20.32 -21.14
C LEU A 393 -5.29 -19.43 -19.90
N ASP A 394 -4.42 -18.41 -19.75
CA ASP A 394 -4.49 -17.51 -18.60
C ASP A 394 -5.70 -16.58 -18.68
N ILE A 395 -6.03 -16.12 -19.89
CA ILE A 395 -7.29 -15.40 -20.15
C ILE A 395 -8.49 -16.32 -19.83
N ALA A 396 -8.47 -17.57 -20.31
CA ALA A 396 -9.54 -18.53 -20.05
C ALA A 396 -9.72 -18.86 -18.56
N ARG A 397 -8.64 -18.89 -17.78
CA ARG A 397 -8.68 -19.03 -16.32
C ARG A 397 -9.33 -17.83 -15.66
N SER A 398 -8.99 -16.61 -16.09
CA SER A 398 -9.61 -15.39 -15.58
C SER A 398 -11.10 -15.34 -15.91
N GLU A 399 -11.49 -15.61 -17.15
CA GLU A 399 -12.91 -15.75 -17.55
C GLU A 399 -13.66 -16.79 -16.72
N ALA A 400 -13.06 -17.95 -16.48
CA ALA A 400 -13.69 -19.03 -15.74
C ALA A 400 -13.91 -18.69 -14.26
N VAL A 401 -12.93 -18.03 -13.63
CA VAL A 401 -13.01 -17.57 -12.24
C VAL A 401 -14.04 -16.46 -12.08
N MET A 402 -14.05 -15.48 -12.98
CA MET A 402 -14.97 -14.35 -12.94
C MET A 402 -16.37 -14.74 -13.45
N GLY A 403 -16.54 -15.91 -14.08
CA GLY A 403 -17.80 -16.30 -14.71
C GLY A 403 -18.19 -15.41 -15.90
N LEU A 404 -17.26 -14.61 -16.42
CA LEU A 404 -17.49 -13.64 -17.48
C LEU A 404 -16.83 -14.09 -18.80
N ARG A 405 -17.26 -13.48 -19.89
CA ARG A 405 -16.54 -13.47 -21.15
C ARG A 405 -15.88 -12.13 -21.32
N PHE A 406 -14.58 -12.12 -21.58
CA PHE A 406 -13.92 -10.89 -21.96
C PHE A 406 -14.45 -10.48 -23.34
N PRO A 407 -14.76 -9.20 -23.56
CA PRO A 407 -15.06 -8.70 -24.89
C PRO A 407 -13.93 -9.03 -25.87
N ASP A 408 -14.28 -9.29 -27.12
CA ASP A 408 -13.32 -9.73 -28.14
C ASP A 408 -12.18 -8.73 -28.35
N ASP A 409 -12.45 -7.44 -28.17
CA ASP A 409 -11.43 -6.39 -28.29
C ASP A 409 -10.45 -6.39 -27.12
N LEU A 410 -10.92 -6.51 -25.87
CA LEU A 410 -10.05 -6.68 -24.70
C LEU A 410 -9.22 -7.97 -24.83
N ARG A 411 -9.85 -9.07 -25.23
CA ARG A 411 -9.15 -10.35 -25.43
C ARG A 411 -8.06 -10.26 -26.51
N ALA A 412 -8.38 -9.66 -27.66
CA ALA A 412 -7.40 -9.46 -28.71
C ALA A 412 -6.24 -8.55 -28.26
N SER A 413 -6.52 -7.59 -27.37
CA SER A 413 -5.51 -6.71 -26.78
C SER A 413 -4.56 -7.49 -25.88
N LEU A 414 -5.09 -8.31 -24.96
CA LEU A 414 -4.31 -9.17 -24.06
C LEU A 414 -3.47 -10.20 -24.84
N LEU A 415 -4.02 -10.76 -25.92
CA LEU A 415 -3.29 -11.65 -26.83
C LEU A 415 -2.20 -10.96 -27.66
N ARG A 416 -2.08 -9.62 -27.56
CA ARG A 416 -0.99 -8.85 -28.15
C ARG A 416 -0.01 -8.36 -27.10
N HIS A 417 -0.52 -7.82 -25.99
CA HIS A 417 0.25 -7.41 -24.82
C HIS A 417 -0.54 -7.74 -23.56
N ASP A 418 0.02 -8.55 -22.67
CA ASP A 418 -0.60 -8.93 -21.38
C ASP A 418 -0.47 -7.81 -20.34
N GLY A 419 -0.88 -6.60 -20.68
CA GLY A 419 -0.75 -5.40 -19.87
C GLY A 419 0.39 -4.47 -20.29
N GLY A 420 0.40 -3.28 -19.67
CA GLY A 420 1.32 -2.19 -19.93
C GLY A 420 2.70 -2.34 -19.26
N GLY A 421 2.83 -3.28 -18.32
CA GLY A 421 4.00 -3.40 -17.43
C GLY A 421 3.89 -2.42 -16.27
N SER A 422 4.55 -2.72 -15.14
CA SER A 422 4.47 -1.91 -13.91
C SER A 422 4.81 -0.45 -14.18
N TRP A 423 3.90 0.48 -13.85
CA TRP A 423 3.98 1.91 -14.17
C TRP A 423 4.16 2.21 -15.67
N GLY A 424 3.70 1.29 -16.50
CA GLY A 424 3.95 1.27 -17.93
C GLY A 424 2.86 1.94 -18.74
N PHE A 425 2.42 1.28 -19.81
CA PHE A 425 1.49 1.91 -20.75
C PHE A 425 0.01 1.80 -20.34
N GLY A 426 -0.70 2.93 -20.37
CA GLY A 426 -2.16 2.92 -20.43
C GLY A 426 -2.82 4.28 -20.72
N PRO A 427 -4.16 4.33 -20.69
CA PRO A 427 -4.92 5.55 -20.98
C PRO A 427 -4.68 6.69 -19.98
N ALA A 428 -4.80 7.94 -20.42
CA ALA A 428 -4.78 9.10 -19.52
C ALA A 428 -5.81 8.99 -18.40
N PRO A 429 -5.62 9.58 -17.21
CA PRO A 429 -4.46 10.37 -16.81
C PRO A 429 -3.27 9.57 -16.28
N PHE A 430 -3.52 8.46 -15.60
CA PHE A 430 -2.47 7.72 -14.89
C PHE A 430 -2.73 6.21 -14.90
N TYR A 431 -3.61 5.74 -15.78
CA TYR A 431 -3.99 4.34 -15.80
C TYR A 431 -2.92 3.47 -16.45
N GLU A 432 -2.64 2.32 -15.85
CA GLU A 432 -1.83 1.23 -16.41
C GLU A 432 -2.72 0.10 -16.92
N LEU A 433 -2.52 -0.38 -18.16
CA LEU A 433 -3.24 -1.56 -18.64
C LEU A 433 -2.85 -2.83 -17.85
N MET A 434 -3.82 -3.54 -17.32
CA MET A 434 -3.57 -4.74 -16.51
C MET A 434 -3.37 -6.01 -17.34
N SER A 435 -2.56 -6.93 -16.79
CA SER A 435 -2.47 -8.31 -17.26
C SER A 435 -3.75 -9.10 -16.99
N ALA A 436 -3.99 -10.19 -17.74
CA ALA A 436 -5.13 -11.08 -17.51
C ALA A 436 -5.17 -11.65 -16.07
N LYS A 437 -3.99 -11.83 -15.44
CA LYS A 437 -3.88 -12.22 -14.02
C LYS A 437 -4.33 -11.09 -13.11
N ASN A 438 -3.85 -9.87 -13.32
CA ASN A 438 -4.17 -8.72 -12.48
C ASN A 438 -5.65 -8.35 -12.59
N ILE A 439 -6.23 -8.38 -13.79
CA ILE A 439 -7.68 -8.21 -14.00
C ILE A 439 -8.49 -9.13 -13.08
N ARG A 440 -8.09 -10.40 -12.96
CA ARG A 440 -8.77 -11.38 -12.09
C ARG A 440 -8.54 -11.09 -10.62
N THR A 441 -7.31 -10.77 -10.23
CA THR A 441 -6.97 -10.48 -8.82
C THR A 441 -7.73 -9.25 -8.34
N GLU A 442 -7.71 -8.18 -9.12
CA GLU A 442 -8.40 -6.92 -8.85
C GLU A 442 -9.91 -7.12 -8.78
N TRP A 443 -10.49 -7.84 -9.74
CA TRP A 443 -11.90 -8.16 -9.73
C TRP A 443 -12.34 -8.93 -8.47
N LYS A 444 -11.53 -9.87 -8.00
CA LYS A 444 -11.82 -10.60 -6.75
C LYS A 444 -11.79 -9.67 -5.56
N MET A 445 -10.74 -8.87 -5.44
CA MET A 445 -10.57 -7.91 -4.35
C MET A 445 -11.75 -6.92 -4.30
N LEU A 446 -12.14 -6.34 -5.45
CA LEU A 446 -13.31 -5.45 -5.53
C LEU A 446 -14.63 -6.16 -5.19
N CYS A 447 -14.75 -7.45 -5.52
CA CYS A 447 -15.90 -8.27 -5.13
C CYS A 447 -15.91 -8.64 -3.64
N ASP A 448 -14.75 -8.79 -3.02
CA ASP A 448 -14.60 -9.11 -1.60
C ASP A 448 -14.83 -7.87 -0.72
N ILE A 449 -14.38 -6.68 -1.16
CA ILE A 449 -14.59 -5.40 -0.45
C ILE A 449 -16.05 -4.94 -0.53
N GLY A 450 -16.73 -5.17 -1.65
CA GLY A 450 -18.00 -4.52 -1.97
C GLY A 450 -19.15 -4.72 -0.98
N GLY A 451 -19.13 -5.75 -0.12
CA GLY A 451 -20.07 -5.90 1.01
C GLY A 451 -21.54 -5.70 0.64
N ASP A 452 -22.25 -4.93 1.47
CA ASP A 452 -23.66 -4.52 1.27
C ASP A 452 -23.82 -3.46 0.15
N SER A 453 -22.72 -2.94 -0.39
CA SER A 453 -22.70 -1.93 -1.46
C SER A 453 -22.58 -2.54 -2.86
N LEU A 454 -22.58 -3.87 -2.97
CA LEU A 454 -22.61 -4.59 -4.23
C LEU A 454 -23.84 -4.20 -5.07
N GLY A 455 -23.61 -3.89 -6.35
CA GLY A 455 -24.63 -3.43 -7.30
C GLY A 455 -24.68 -1.92 -7.51
N TYR A 456 -24.23 -1.12 -6.54
CA TYR A 456 -24.09 0.35 -6.64
C TYR A 456 -22.61 0.80 -6.63
N TRP A 457 -21.78 0.23 -5.77
CA TRP A 457 -20.35 0.58 -5.62
C TRP A 457 -19.44 -0.27 -6.54
N TRP A 458 -19.67 -1.58 -6.59
CA TRP A 458 -19.04 -2.48 -7.55
C TRP A 458 -20.02 -3.57 -7.97
N HIS A 459 -19.82 -4.15 -9.16
CA HIS A 459 -20.60 -5.28 -9.61
C HIS A 459 -19.70 -6.25 -10.37
N GLY A 460 -19.79 -7.54 -10.05
CA GLY A 460 -18.97 -8.58 -10.65
C GLY A 460 -19.18 -8.81 -12.15
N ARG A 461 -20.05 -8.04 -12.83
CA ARG A 461 -20.15 -8.02 -14.30
C ARG A 461 -19.14 -7.09 -14.97
N LEU A 462 -18.52 -6.22 -14.20
CA LEU A 462 -17.53 -5.24 -14.65
C LEU A 462 -16.16 -5.93 -14.70
N ILE A 463 -15.43 -5.74 -15.80
CA ILE A 463 -14.08 -6.26 -15.96
C ILE A 463 -13.13 -5.09 -15.77
N PRO A 464 -12.42 -4.97 -14.64
CA PRO A 464 -11.41 -3.94 -14.50
C PRO A 464 -10.28 -4.27 -15.48
N PHE A 465 -9.77 -3.30 -16.23
CA PHE A 465 -8.75 -3.52 -17.26
C PHE A 465 -7.58 -2.55 -17.16
N ALA A 466 -7.69 -1.49 -16.35
CA ALA A 466 -6.58 -0.61 -16.06
C ALA A 466 -6.66 -0.08 -14.62
N ASP A 467 -5.51 -0.02 -13.94
CA ASP A 467 -5.36 0.40 -12.55
C ASP A 467 -4.80 1.83 -12.50
N ALA A 468 -5.26 2.64 -11.54
CA ALA A 468 -4.77 3.98 -11.25
C ALA A 468 -3.68 4.02 -10.17
N HIS A 469 -3.43 2.90 -9.48
CA HIS A 469 -2.51 2.74 -8.36
C HIS A 469 -2.90 3.49 -7.07
N ASP A 470 -4.11 4.04 -7.02
CA ASP A 470 -4.73 4.65 -5.84
C ASP A 470 -6.03 3.92 -5.43
N GLY A 471 -6.27 2.73 -6.00
CA GLY A 471 -7.52 1.97 -5.86
C GLY A 471 -8.58 2.30 -6.92
N GLY A 472 -8.33 3.29 -7.79
CA GLY A 472 -9.16 3.58 -8.94
C GLY A 472 -8.94 2.61 -10.11
N ASN A 473 -9.99 2.38 -10.89
CA ASN A 473 -9.96 1.42 -12.00
C ASN A 473 -10.73 1.94 -13.24
N LEU A 474 -10.23 1.64 -14.44
CA LEU A 474 -11.07 1.61 -15.63
C LEU A 474 -11.64 0.20 -15.80
N PHE A 475 -12.92 0.11 -16.17
CA PHE A 475 -13.59 -1.17 -16.38
C PHE A 475 -14.35 -1.24 -17.70
N VAL A 476 -14.65 -2.45 -18.17
CA VAL A 476 -15.65 -2.72 -19.22
C VAL A 476 -16.89 -3.36 -18.61
N ASP A 477 -18.08 -2.80 -18.87
CA ASP A 477 -19.36 -3.42 -18.50
C ASP A 477 -19.72 -4.48 -19.55
N THR A 478 -19.67 -5.76 -19.17
CA THR A 478 -19.99 -6.88 -20.07
C THR A 478 -21.42 -6.85 -20.63
N ARG A 479 -22.35 -6.14 -19.99
CA ARG A 479 -23.74 -6.01 -20.48
C ARG A 479 -23.85 -5.04 -21.66
N THR A 480 -23.04 -3.98 -21.67
CA THR A 480 -23.14 -2.90 -22.65
C THR A 480 -21.96 -2.85 -23.62
N GLY A 481 -20.85 -3.48 -23.25
CA GLY A 481 -19.56 -3.37 -23.94
C GLY A 481 -18.84 -2.04 -23.69
N LYS A 482 -19.46 -1.07 -23.00
CA LYS A 482 -18.90 0.25 -22.75
C LYS A 482 -17.85 0.23 -21.66
N THR A 483 -16.92 1.18 -21.70
CA THR A 483 -16.00 1.43 -20.59
C THR A 483 -16.62 2.35 -19.54
N GLY A 484 -16.08 2.33 -18.33
CA GLY A 484 -16.35 3.32 -17.29
C GLY A 484 -15.14 3.43 -16.36
N GLU A 485 -15.33 4.21 -15.30
CA GLU A 485 -14.30 4.52 -14.32
C GLU A 485 -14.85 4.27 -12.92
N PHE A 486 -14.01 3.81 -12.01
CA PHE A 486 -14.32 3.51 -10.64
C PHE A 486 -13.28 4.15 -9.73
N PHE A 487 -13.73 4.79 -8.64
CA PHE A 487 -12.89 5.24 -7.53
C PHE A 487 -13.57 4.86 -6.21
N ASN A 488 -12.80 4.58 -5.17
CA ASN A 488 -13.34 4.11 -3.89
C ASN A 488 -14.32 5.12 -3.25
N GLU A 489 -14.01 6.41 -3.39
CA GLU A 489 -14.75 7.53 -2.81
C GLU A 489 -15.99 7.91 -3.63
N GLU A 490 -15.95 7.71 -4.95
CA GLU A 490 -16.97 8.17 -5.89
C GLU A 490 -17.87 7.04 -6.42
N GLY A 491 -17.42 5.79 -6.33
CA GLY A 491 -18.10 4.62 -6.88
C GLY A 491 -17.99 4.55 -8.41
N LEU A 492 -19.04 4.03 -9.07
CA LEU A 492 -19.04 3.80 -10.51
C LEU A 492 -19.44 5.05 -11.31
N THR A 493 -18.55 5.52 -12.16
CA THR A 493 -18.82 6.54 -13.18
C THR A 493 -19.16 5.86 -14.51
N LEU A 494 -20.46 5.92 -14.86
CA LEU A 494 -21.05 5.27 -16.05
C LEU A 494 -21.49 6.26 -17.14
N GLU A 495 -21.22 7.56 -16.97
CA GLU A 495 -21.55 8.63 -17.92
C GLU A 495 -20.38 9.61 -18.09
N GLY A 496 -20.49 10.52 -19.08
CA GLY A 496 -19.49 11.57 -19.33
C GLY A 496 -18.28 11.13 -20.15
N ASP A 497 -17.20 11.92 -20.08
CA ASP A 497 -16.03 11.81 -20.96
C ASP A 497 -15.16 10.57 -20.72
N VAL A 498 -15.37 9.88 -19.58
CA VAL A 498 -14.65 8.64 -19.21
C VAL A 498 -15.24 7.39 -19.87
N VAL A 499 -16.45 7.50 -20.43
CA VAL A 499 -17.21 6.39 -21.01
C VAL A 499 -17.00 6.29 -22.51
N TRP A 500 -16.44 5.16 -22.95
CA TRP A 500 -16.25 4.85 -24.36
C TRP A 500 -17.18 3.72 -24.81
N PRO A 501 -17.60 3.71 -26.10
CA PRO A 501 -18.46 2.65 -26.63
C PRO A 501 -17.87 1.24 -26.52
N SER A 502 -16.54 1.12 -26.49
CA SER A 502 -15.82 -0.14 -26.24
C SER A 502 -14.38 0.11 -25.82
N TYR A 503 -13.71 -0.94 -25.34
CA TYR A 503 -12.26 -0.92 -25.08
C TYR A 503 -11.47 -0.50 -26.33
N LEU A 504 -11.80 -1.04 -27.51
CA LEU A 504 -11.18 -0.64 -28.77
C LEU A 504 -11.42 0.85 -29.10
N ALA A 505 -12.59 1.40 -28.77
CA ALA A 505 -12.86 2.82 -29.01
C ALA A 505 -11.96 3.72 -28.14
N LEU A 506 -11.81 3.37 -26.85
CA LEU A 506 -10.85 4.03 -25.95
C LEU A 506 -9.42 3.90 -26.49
N LEU A 507 -8.97 2.69 -26.85
CA LEU A 507 -7.63 2.46 -27.38
C LEU A 507 -7.36 3.27 -28.66
N LYS A 508 -8.35 3.36 -29.57
CA LYS A 508 -8.28 4.21 -30.78
C LYS A 508 -8.15 5.69 -30.43
N ALA A 509 -8.88 6.16 -29.43
CA ALA A 509 -8.84 7.55 -28.99
C ALA A 509 -7.50 7.90 -28.34
N THR A 510 -7.02 7.06 -27.41
CA THR A 510 -5.68 7.18 -26.81
C THR A 510 -4.61 7.23 -27.89
N THR A 511 -4.64 6.30 -28.85
CA THR A 511 -3.69 6.29 -29.98
C THR A 511 -3.70 7.59 -30.79
N ARG A 512 -4.88 8.13 -31.10
CA ARG A 512 -5.01 9.40 -31.83
C ARG A 512 -4.47 10.58 -31.03
N ALA A 513 -4.71 10.61 -29.71
CA ALA A 513 -4.19 11.64 -28.82
C ALA A 513 -2.66 11.66 -28.83
N LEU A 514 -2.03 10.47 -28.73
CA LEU A 514 -0.57 10.32 -28.81
C LEU A 514 0.01 10.78 -30.15
N GLU A 515 -0.57 10.32 -31.26
CA GLU A 515 -0.07 10.67 -32.60
C GLU A 515 -0.24 12.15 -32.93
N ALA A 516 -1.34 12.77 -32.49
CA ALA A 516 -1.63 14.17 -32.76
C ALA A 516 -1.06 15.15 -31.71
N GLY A 517 -0.59 14.64 -30.56
CA GLY A 517 -0.22 15.45 -29.40
C GLY A 517 -1.39 16.25 -28.81
N ARG A 518 -2.63 15.84 -29.09
CA ARG A 518 -3.84 16.55 -28.66
C ARG A 518 -4.36 16.00 -27.34
N PRO A 519 -5.03 16.83 -26.51
CA PRO A 519 -5.59 16.35 -25.26
C PRO A 519 -6.69 15.32 -25.45
N ILE A 520 -6.76 14.34 -24.54
CA ILE A 520 -7.87 13.41 -24.32
C ILE A 520 -8.34 13.57 -22.89
N ARG A 521 -9.64 13.80 -22.66
CA ARG A 521 -10.21 14.04 -21.32
C ARG A 521 -9.52 15.18 -20.52
N GLY A 522 -9.01 16.21 -21.20
CA GLY A 522 -8.27 17.29 -20.55
C GLY A 522 -6.82 16.96 -20.20
N TRP A 523 -6.27 15.86 -20.72
CA TRP A 523 -4.89 15.43 -20.50
C TRP A 523 -4.12 15.35 -21.81
N ARG A 524 -2.98 16.02 -21.90
CA ARG A 524 -2.10 15.95 -23.08
C ARG A 524 -0.96 14.97 -22.85
N PRO A 525 -0.53 14.24 -23.89
CA PRO A 525 0.62 13.35 -23.74
C PRO A 525 1.91 14.18 -23.63
N LYS A 526 2.77 13.76 -22.72
CA LYS A 526 4.09 14.34 -22.48
C LYS A 526 5.08 13.19 -22.41
N VAL A 527 6.23 13.34 -23.05
CA VAL A 527 7.32 12.37 -22.91
C VAL A 527 8.40 12.97 -22.05
N VAL A 528 8.78 12.29 -20.98
CA VAL A 528 9.88 12.67 -20.09
C VAL A 528 10.85 11.51 -20.03
N LYS A 529 12.13 11.72 -20.39
CA LYS A 529 13.17 10.68 -20.37
C LYS A 529 12.81 9.37 -21.12
N GLY A 530 11.95 9.46 -22.13
CA GLY A 530 11.50 8.29 -22.90
C GLY A 530 10.31 7.54 -22.29
N GLU A 531 9.73 8.05 -21.22
CA GLU A 531 8.47 7.57 -20.64
C GLU A 531 7.30 8.44 -21.11
N LEU A 532 6.18 7.80 -21.42
CA LEU A 532 4.90 8.47 -21.64
C LEU A 532 4.28 8.85 -20.29
N GLN A 533 4.02 10.13 -20.12
CA GLN A 533 3.24 10.70 -19.03
C GLN A 533 2.06 11.46 -19.61
N TRP A 534 1.07 11.75 -18.77
CA TRP A 534 -0.04 12.64 -19.13
C TRP A 534 0.00 13.87 -18.24
N GLU A 535 -0.17 15.03 -18.86
CA GLU A 535 -0.15 16.32 -18.17
C GLU A 535 -1.53 16.97 -18.28
N SER A 536 -2.04 17.45 -17.15
CA SER A 536 -3.32 18.17 -17.11
C SER A 536 -3.22 19.42 -17.99
N THR A 537 -4.25 19.65 -18.79
CA THR A 537 -4.40 20.90 -19.56
C THR A 537 -5.06 22.00 -18.75
N ARG A 538 -5.56 21.68 -17.54
CA ARG A 538 -5.99 22.64 -16.53
C ARG A 538 -4.81 22.86 -15.59
N GLY A 539 -4.21 24.04 -15.69
CA GLY A 539 -3.06 24.46 -14.86
C GLY A 539 -3.46 24.89 -13.46
#